data_AF-A0A7G1IJD8-F1
#
_entry.id   AF-A0A7G1IJD8-F1
#
_cell.length_a   1.000
_cell.length_b   1.000
_cell.length_c   1.000
_cell.angle_alpha   90.00
_cell.angle_beta   90.00
_cell.angle_gamma   90.00
#
_symmetry.space_group_name_H-M   'P 1'
#
loop_
_entity.id
_entity.type
_entity.pdbx_description
1 polymer ?
#
loop_
_entity_poly.entity_id
_entity_poly.type
_entity_poly.pdbx_seq_one_letter_code
_entity_poly.pdbx_strand_id
1 'polypeptide(L)' 'MTASAGGAGGAGGHAGLFGTGGMGGTGGIGGTNSNSGPSAGAGGAGGAGGGGGYLSGDGGAGGAGGAGGQN' A
#
# COMPACT_ATOMS: atom_id res chain seq x y z
N MET A 1 -13.56 -13.95 17.13
CA MET A 1 -13.54 -13.07 15.94
C MET A 1 -12.09 -12.72 15.67
N THR A 2 -11.57 -13.01 14.47
CA THR A 2 -10.21 -12.60 14.07
C THR A 2 -10.32 -11.23 13.42
N ALA A 3 -9.52 -10.26 13.85
CA ALA A 3 -9.54 -8.92 13.26
C ALA A 3 -9.05 -8.95 11.80
N SER A 4 -9.70 -8.17 10.94
CA SER A 4 -9.42 -8.15 9.49
C SER A 4 -8.05 -7.54 9.18
N ALA A 5 -7.35 -8.02 8.16
CA ALA A 5 -6.16 -7.34 7.66
C ALA A 5 -6.51 -6.00 7.00
N GLY A 6 -5.56 -5.07 7.00
CA GLY A 6 -5.66 -3.81 6.28
C GLY A 6 -5.61 -4.04 4.77
N GLY A 7 -6.33 -3.21 4.00
CA GLY A 7 -6.35 -3.31 2.54
C GLY A 7 -5.00 -2.98 1.91
N ALA A 8 -4.68 -3.57 0.76
CA ALA A 8 -3.48 -3.21 0.01
C ALA A 8 -3.54 -1.78 -0.55
N GLY A 9 -2.40 -1.11 -0.59
CA GLY A 9 -2.25 0.20 -1.24
C GLY A 9 -2.41 0.09 -2.76
N GLY A 10 -2.98 1.13 -3.38
CA GLY A 10 -3.20 1.17 -4.83
C GLY A 10 -1.90 1.31 -5.62
N ALA A 11 -1.88 0.82 -6.86
CA ALA A 11 -0.73 1.02 -7.74
C ALA A 11 -0.55 2.49 -8.14
N GLY A 12 0.70 2.92 -8.30
CA GLY A 12 1.06 4.22 -8.84
C GLY A 12 0.74 4.34 -10.33
N GLY A 13 0.39 5.54 -10.79
CA GLY A 13 0.05 5.79 -12.19
C GLY A 13 1.25 5.76 -13.13
N HIS A 14 1.04 5.38 -14.38
CA HIS A 14 2.08 5.41 -15.41
C HIS A 14 2.25 6.81 -16.00
N ALA A 15 3.51 7.19 -16.25
CA ALA A 15 3.80 8.34 -17.10
C ALA A 15 3.59 7.99 -18.59
N GLY A 16 3.39 9.03 -19.41
CA GLY A 16 3.14 8.89 -20.85
C GLY A 16 4.44 8.70 -21.64
N LEU A 17 4.63 9.50 -22.69
CA LEU A 17 5.85 9.41 -23.50
C LEU A 17 7.10 9.85 -22.73
N PHE A 18 6.93 10.84 -21.84
CA PHE A 18 7.96 11.36 -20.96
C PHE A 18 7.41 11.55 -19.54
N GLY A 19 8.29 11.52 -18.54
CA GLY A 19 7.99 11.84 -17.16
C GLY A 19 8.13 10.67 -16.20
N THR A 20 8.08 10.94 -14.89
CA THR A 20 8.25 9.91 -13.86
C THR A 20 6.92 9.26 -13.50
N GLY A 21 6.94 7.95 -13.27
CA GLY A 21 5.78 7.22 -12.77
C GLY A 21 5.34 7.71 -11.38
N GLY A 22 4.04 7.60 -11.10
CA GLY A 22 3.47 7.96 -9.81
C GLY A 22 3.88 6.98 -8.70
N MET A 23 3.94 7.46 -7.47
CA MET A 23 4.21 6.59 -6.32
C MET A 23 3.04 5.64 -6.04
N GLY A 24 3.35 4.43 -5.58
CA GLY A 24 2.36 3.50 -5.06
C GLY A 24 1.70 4.02 -3.78
N GLY A 25 0.41 3.73 -3.60
CA GLY A 25 -0.34 4.09 -2.40
C GLY A 25 0.10 3.31 -1.16
N THR A 26 -0.12 3.89 0.01
CA THR A 26 0.16 3.22 1.28
C THR A 26 -0.85 2.10 1.56
N GLY A 27 -0.39 1.03 2.22
CA GLY A 27 -1.28 -0.01 2.74
C GLY A 27 -2.16 0.49 3.87
N GLY A 28 -3.38 -0.05 3.98
CA GLY A 28 -4.35 0.26 5.02
C GLY A 28 -3.97 -0.30 6.39
N ILE A 29 -4.54 0.28 7.44
CA ILE A 29 -4.32 -0.18 8.82
C ILE A 29 -5.09 -1.47 9.07
N GLY A 30 -4.48 -2.41 9.80
CA GLY A 30 -5.13 -3.63 10.25
C GLY A 30 -6.31 -3.36 11.19
N GLY A 31 -7.31 -4.23 11.14
CA GLY A 31 -8.51 -4.14 11.97
C GLY A 31 -8.19 -4.29 13.46
N THR A 32 -8.96 -3.62 14.29
CA THR A 32 -8.87 -3.73 15.74
C THR A 32 -9.56 -4.99 16.25
N ASN A 33 -8.95 -5.67 17.21
CA ASN A 33 -9.58 -6.77 17.91
C ASN A 33 -10.25 -6.26 19.19
N SER A 34 -11.56 -6.03 19.15
CA SER A 34 -12.31 -5.56 20.34
C SER A 34 -12.59 -6.66 21.37
N ASN A 35 -12.09 -7.88 21.15
CA ASN A 35 -12.20 -9.01 22.06
C ASN A 35 -10.79 -9.30 22.59
N SER A 36 -10.65 -9.64 23.88
CA SER A 36 -9.36 -9.89 24.59
C SER A 36 -8.50 -11.06 24.06
N GLY A 37 -8.76 -11.53 22.83
CA GLY A 37 -7.97 -12.53 22.15
C GLY A 37 -6.66 -11.95 21.59
N PRO A 38 -5.66 -12.80 21.28
CA PRO A 38 -4.25 -12.41 21.25
C PRO A 38 -3.78 -11.62 20.02
N SER A 39 -4.60 -11.38 19.00
CA SER A 39 -4.10 -10.80 17.74
C SER A 39 -5.07 -9.83 17.09
N ALA A 40 -4.57 -8.61 16.87
CA ALA A 40 -5.16 -7.61 15.98
C ALA A 40 -4.81 -7.91 14.52
N GLY A 41 -5.49 -7.24 13.58
CA GLY A 41 -5.29 -7.47 12.16
C GLY A 41 -3.92 -6.99 11.69
N ALA A 42 -3.30 -7.68 10.74
CA ALA A 42 -2.07 -7.19 10.11
C ALA A 42 -2.36 -5.94 9.26
N GLY A 43 -1.38 -5.05 9.11
CA GLY A 43 -1.46 -3.95 8.15
C GLY A 43 -1.40 -4.45 6.71
N GLY A 44 -1.98 -3.69 5.78
CA GLY A 44 -1.97 -4.01 4.36
C GLY A 44 -0.61 -3.77 3.70
N ALA A 45 -0.31 -4.48 2.62
CA ALA A 45 0.88 -4.19 1.82
C ALA A 45 0.79 -2.81 1.15
N GLY A 46 1.93 -2.15 0.93
CA GLY A 46 1.99 -0.95 0.09
C GLY A 46 1.80 -1.29 -1.38
N GLY A 47 1.35 -0.32 -2.17
CA GLY A 47 1.12 -0.48 -3.60
C GLY A 47 2.41 -0.41 -4.41
N ALA A 48 2.43 -1.05 -5.58
CA ALA A 48 3.56 -0.91 -6.51
C ALA A 48 3.66 0.52 -7.05
N GLY A 49 4.88 1.01 -7.32
CA GLY A 49 5.07 2.26 -8.02
C GLY A 49 4.69 2.15 -9.50
N GLY A 50 4.37 3.30 -10.11
CA GLY A 50 3.96 3.39 -11.51
C GLY A 50 5.14 3.34 -12.48
N GLY A 51 4.87 3.07 -13.75
CA GLY A 51 5.90 3.06 -14.80
C GLY A 51 6.33 4.48 -15.21
N GLY A 52 7.62 4.65 -15.49
CA GLY A 52 8.17 5.88 -16.06
C GLY A 52 7.80 6.07 -17.53
N GLY A 53 8.20 7.22 -18.08
CA GLY A 53 7.90 7.61 -19.45
C GLY A 53 8.59 6.70 -20.45
N TYR A 54 7.90 6.36 -21.54
CA TYR A 54 8.36 5.38 -22.50
C TYR A 54 9.72 5.74 -23.15
N LEU A 55 9.92 7.01 -23.48
CA LEU A 55 11.18 7.49 -24.06
C LEU A 55 12.15 8.02 -23.01
N SER A 56 11.65 8.68 -21.97
CA SER A 56 12.48 9.15 -20.86
C SER A 56 11.66 9.41 -19.61
N GLY A 57 12.07 8.76 -18.53
CA GLY A 57 11.58 9.01 -17.18
C GLY A 57 11.63 7.75 -16.32
N ASP A 58 11.83 7.95 -15.02
CA ASP A 58 11.99 6.85 -14.06
C ASP A 58 10.64 6.30 -13.60
N GLY A 59 10.64 5.03 -13.19
CA GLY A 59 9.52 4.45 -12.46
C GLY A 59 9.27 5.18 -11.14
N GLY A 60 8.00 5.22 -10.73
CA GLY A 60 7.60 5.68 -9.42
C GLY A 60 8.04 4.70 -8.33
N ALA A 61 8.28 5.21 -7.13
CA ALA A 61 8.58 4.38 -5.98
C ALA A 61 7.35 3.59 -5.51
N GLY A 62 7.59 2.42 -4.89
CA GLY A 62 6.54 1.68 -4.20
C GLY A 62 6.01 2.43 -2.98
N GLY A 63 4.77 2.15 -2.61
CA GLY A 63 4.13 2.64 -1.40
C GLY A 63 4.58 1.87 -0.16
N ALA A 64 4.50 2.52 1.00
CA ALA A 64 4.80 1.89 2.28
C ALA A 64 3.67 0.94 2.71
N GLY A 65 4.01 -0.09 3.48
CA GLY A 65 3.04 -0.95 4.15
C GLY A 65 2.22 -0.20 5.21
N GLY A 66 1.02 -0.70 5.48
CA GLY A 66 0.14 -0.21 6.54
C GLY A 66 0.54 -0.73 7.91
N ALA A 67 0.12 0.00 8.96
CA ALA A 67 0.34 -0.41 10.33
C ALA A 67 -0.57 -1.59 10.73
N GLY A 68 -0.10 -2.40 11.69
CA GLY A 68 -0.95 -3.40 12.34
C GLY A 68 -2.11 -2.74 13.11
N GLY A 69 -3.16 -3.51 13.34
CA GLY A 69 -4.30 -3.10 14.14
C GLY A 69 -4.00 -3.13 15.64
N GLN A 70 -4.89 -2.52 16.42
CA GLN A 70 -4.78 -2.46 17.88
C GLN A 70 -5.62 -3.55 18.55
N ASN A 71 -5.19 -3.97 19.74
CA ASN A 71 -5.92 -4.84 20.65
C ASN A 71 -6.35 -4.02 21.87
#